data_AF-T0C2P2-F1
#
_entry.id   AF-T0C2P2-F1
#
_cell.length_a   1.000
_cell.length_b   1.000
_cell.length_c   1.000
_cell.angle_alpha   90.00
_cell.angle_beta   90.00
_cell.angle_gamma   90.00
#
_symmetry.space_group_name_H-M   'P 1'
#
loop_
_entity.id
_entity.type
_entity.pdbx_description
1 polymer ?
#
loop_
_entity_poly.entity_id
_entity_poly.type
_entity_poly.pdbx_seq_one_letter_code
_entity_poly.pdbx_strand_id
1 'polypeptide(L)' 'MFFWLGLALQLIGFASVGLCLFVGLQKGDYEMLELYQFIGGSAVFYIGHMIKGVDRS' A
#
# COMPACT_ATOMS: atom_id res chain seq x y z
N MET A 1 0.69 11.54 17.67
CA MET A 1 0.59 12.13 16.29
C MET A 1 0.94 11.11 15.21
N PHE A 2 1.82 10.16 15.50
CA PHE A 2 2.26 9.15 14.52
C PHE A 2 1.18 8.14 14.15
N PHE A 3 0.15 7.95 15.00
CA PHE A 3 -1.03 7.17 14.64
C PHE A 3 -1.70 7.62 13.33
N TRP A 4 -1.97 8.93 13.17
CA TRP A 4 -2.63 9.48 11.97
C TRP A 4 -1.73 9.39 10.74
N LEU A 5 -0.42 9.57 10.93
CA LEU A 5 0.58 9.40 9.89
C LEU A 5 0.64 7.94 9.39
N GLY A 6 0.70 6.97 10.31
CA GLY A 6 0.66 5.55 9.98
C GLY A 6 -0.66 5.12 9.35
N LEU A 7 -1.78 5.69 9.80
CA LEU A 7 -3.11 5.44 9.23
C LEU A 7 -3.24 6.00 7.80
N ALA A 8 -2.73 7.21 7.55
CA ALA A 8 -2.67 7.78 6.20
C ALA A 8 -1.77 6.93 5.28
N LEU A 9 -0.61 6.49 5.77
CA LEU A 9 0.30 5.64 5.01
C LEU A 9 -0.32 4.27 4.67
N GLN A 10 -1.08 3.68 5.59
CA GLN A 10 -1.86 2.46 5.32
C GLN A 10 -2.95 2.70 4.28
N LEU A 11 -3.69 3.80 4.35
CA LEU A 11 -4.74 4.13 3.37
C LEU A 11 -4.17 4.32 1.97
N ILE A 12 -3.04 5.03 1.86
CA ILE A 12 -2.35 5.25 0.58
C ILE A 12 -1.81 3.93 0.02
N GLY A 13 -1.15 3.11 0.85
CA GLY A 13 -0.67 1.79 0.45
C GLY A 13 -1.81 0.87 -0.01
N PHE A 14 -2.92 0.85 0.73
CA PHE A 14 -4.11 0.04 0.39
C PHE A 14 -4.76 0.50 -0.91
N ALA A 15 -4.94 1.81 -1.10
CA ALA A 15 -5.49 2.38 -2.32
C ALA A 15 -4.60 2.08 -3.53
N SER A 16 -3.28 2.23 -3.40
CA SER A 16 -2.32 1.94 -4.48
C SER A 16 -2.33 0.46 -4.88
N VAL A 17 -2.33 -0.46 -3.90
CA VAL A 17 -2.39 -1.91 -4.16
C VAL A 17 -3.73 -2.28 -4.80
N GLY A 18 -4.83 -1.77 -4.26
CA GLY A 18 -6.18 -2.06 -4.77
C GLY A 18 -6.40 -1.58 -6.19
N LEU A 19 -5.93 -0.37 -6.53
CA LEU A 19 -6.05 0.17 -7.89
C LEU A 19 -5.23 -0.66 -8.88
N CYS A 20 -4.03 -1.06 -8.49
CA CYS A 20 -3.16 -1.90 -9.32
C CYS A 20 -3.74 -3.30 -9.55
N LEU A 21 -4.30 -3.92 -8.50
CA LEU A 21 -4.98 -5.21 -8.59
C LEU A 21 -6.21 -5.13 -9.51
N PHE A 22 -6.96 -4.03 -9.41
CA PHE A 22 -8.14 -3.81 -10.24
C PHE A 22 -7.78 -3.67 -11.73
N VAL A 23 -6.74 -2.89 -12.06
CA VAL A 23 -6.29 -2.72 -13.45
C VAL A 23 -5.69 -4.01 -14.00
N GLY A 24 -4.87 -4.72 -13.21
CA GLY A 24 -4.30 -6.01 -13.62
C GLY A 24 -5.36 -7.09 -13.85
N LEU A 25 -6.43 -7.12 -13.04
CA LEU A 25 -7.60 -7.98 -13.30
C LEU A 25 -8.39 -7.55 -14.53
N GLN A 26 -8.44 -6.26 -14.84
CA GLN A 26 -9.16 -5.75 -16.01
C GLN A 26 -8.42 -5.98 -17.33
N LYS A 27 -7.09 -5.89 -17.32
CA LYS A 27 -6.26 -5.99 -18.52
C LYS A 27 -5.65 -7.39 -18.74
N GLY A 28 -5.66 -8.26 -17.73
CA GLY A 28 -5.26 -9.67 -17.86
C GLY A 28 -3.75 -9.92 -17.84
N ASP A 29 -2.93 -8.93 -18.18
CA ASP A 29 -1.47 -8.96 -18.10
C ASP A 29 -0.97 -7.88 -17.14
N TYR A 30 -0.20 -8.31 -16.13
CA TYR A 30 0.49 -7.39 -15.23
C TYR A 30 1.79 -6.94 -15.87
N GLU A 31 1.85 -5.67 -16.29
CA GLU A 31 3.10 -5.12 -16.77
C GLU A 31 4.10 -4.98 -15.60
N MET A 32 5.42 -5.01 -15.87
CA MET A 32 6.47 -4.87 -14.84
C MET A 32 6.27 -3.63 -13.96
N LEU A 33 5.72 -2.55 -14.53
CA LEU A 33 5.43 -1.31 -13.84
C LEU A 33 4.33 -1.47 -12.77
N GLU A 34 3.28 -2.22 -13.10
CA GLU A 34 2.16 -2.53 -12.18
C GLU A 34 2.63 -3.45 -11.06
N LEU A 35 3.46 -4.44 -11.37
CA LEU A 35 4.05 -5.30 -10.34
C LEU A 35 4.87 -4.48 -9.32
N TYR A 36 5.62 -3.48 -9.80
CA TYR A 36 6.38 -2.60 -8.94
C TYR A 36 5.48 -1.68 -8.09
N GLN A 37 4.39 -1.18 -8.66
CA GLN A 37 3.38 -0.40 -7.93
C GLN A 37 2.69 -1.22 -6.84
N PHE A 38 2.43 -2.50 -7.13
CA PHE A 38 1.83 -3.44 -6.19
C PHE A 38 2.76 -3.76 -5.03
N ILE A 39 4.04 -4.06 -5.32
CA ILE A 39 5.08 -4.33 -4.32
C ILE A 39 5.38 -3.07 -3.51
N GLY A 40 5.49 -1.91 -4.17
CA GLY A 40 5.71 -0.62 -3.52
C GLY A 40 4.54 -0.24 -2.61
N GLY A 41 3.31 -0.36 -3.09
CA GLY A 41 2.11 -0.06 -2.30
C GLY A 41 1.95 -0.99 -1.08
N SER A 42 2.28 -2.27 -1.22
CA SER A 42 2.24 -3.23 -0.12
C SER A 42 3.37 -3.00 0.90
N ALA A 43 4.56 -2.60 0.44
CA ALA A 43 5.64 -2.16 1.33
C ALA A 43 5.24 -0.90 2.13
N VAL A 44 4.65 0.10 1.47
CA VAL A 44 4.16 1.33 2.13
C VAL A 44 3.06 1.01 3.15
N PHE A 45 2.16 0.08 2.83
CA PHE A 45 1.13 -0.41 3.75
C PHE A 45 1.75 -1.04 5.01
N TYR A 46 2.77 -1.87 4.84
CA TYR A 46 3.46 -2.55 5.95
C TYR A 46 4.24 -1.57 6.83
N ILE A 47 4.94 -0.60 6.22
CA ILE A 47 5.64 0.48 6.93
C ILE A 47 4.64 1.31 7.74
N GLY A 48 3.47 1.64 7.16
CA GLY A 48 2.40 2.35 7.86
C GLY A 48 1.88 1.58 9.07
N HIS A 49 1.74 0.26 8.94
CA HIS A 49 1.35 -0.63 10.04
C HIS A 49 2.38 -0.63 11.17
N MET A 50 3.68 -0.71 10.84
CA MET A 50 4.78 -0.67 11.80
C MET A 50 4.82 0.66 12.55
N ILE A 51 4.75 1.79 11.84
CA ILE A 51 4.77 3.14 12.45
C ILE A 51 3.56 3.35 13.36
N LYS A 52 2.37 2.87 12.95
CA LYS A 52 1.17 2.92 13.79
C LYS A 52 1.28 2.02 15.03
N GLY A 53 1.94 0.87 14.89
CA GLY A 53 2.19 -0.06 16.00
C GLY A 53 3.17 0.48 17.04
N VAL A 54 4.20 1.20 16.59
CA VAL A 54 5.19 1.84 17.46
C VAL A 54 4.58 2.95 18.33
N ASP A 55 3.64 3.75 17.81
CA ASP A 55 2.93 4.80 18.59
C ASP A 55 1.97 4.19 19.65
N ARG A 56 1.71 2.87 19.60
CA ARG A 56 0.83 2.14 20.52
C ARG A 56 1.57 1.36 21.62
N SER A 57 2.91 1.39 21.65
CA SER A 57 3.74 0.76 22.69
C SER A 57 4.22 1.79 23.72
#